data_AF-A0A7S0VE29-F1
#
_entry.id   AF-A0A7S0VE29-F1
#
_cell.length_a   1.000
_cell.length_b   1.000
_cell.length_c   1.000
_cell.angle_alpha   90.00
_cell.angle_beta   90.00
_cell.angle_gamma   90.00
#
_symmetry.space_group_name_H-M   'P 1'
#
loop_
_entity.id
_entity.type
_entity.pdbx_description
1 polymer ?
#
loop_
_entity_poly.entity_id
_entity_poly.type
_entity_poly.pdbx_seq_one_letter_code
_entity_poly.pdbx_strand_id
1 'polypeptide(L)'
;MMEGFDKAWGVCCELLSKPEFKAKLAEFVDKNCDVFEADEENKLEYTSIHNQYVEIADDALSDGLIAAMGPDFDMVAFLEAVPGYLEKVAGGGEKTTEATGETVDVLLNFTSFESFKETMLLAKRNKAGGSAAEAGSGNVTLDQEMQDMVKMAEEGEWRTLKKEPWCTCEMATSPTGVETIRCVLDSPLAPDQCLDMTFGTERKEWDDNMRIEKLPNDRYKISVKYPYMPKMEYDVRFLIKRGFPDEGCITWVYRSLKKDGETLDMSAGTAVGKGIIRPKGGGSQLCVIEEMPSMMKYVPTFLLNWFITSFMLKMLQKQEARYKKAKGIA
;
A
#
# COMPACT_ATOMS: atom_id res chain seq x y z
N MET A 1 -2.84 -33.07 -5.10
CA MET A 1 -3.57 -31.81 -5.39
C MET A 1 -2.66 -30.58 -5.34
N MET A 2 -1.50 -30.59 -4.64
CA MET A 2 -0.56 -29.44 -4.63
C MET A 2 0.36 -29.38 -5.88
N GLU A 3 0.87 -30.51 -6.39
CA GLU A 3 1.79 -30.52 -7.55
C GLU A 3 1.24 -29.86 -8.84
N GLY A 4 -0.06 -29.93 -9.08
CA GLY A 4 -0.70 -29.32 -10.26
C GLY A 4 -0.76 -27.80 -10.17
N PHE A 5 -1.01 -27.27 -8.98
CA PHE A 5 -1.06 -25.82 -8.75
C PHE A 5 0.34 -25.21 -8.78
N ASP A 6 1.32 -25.83 -8.09
CA ASP A 6 2.70 -25.33 -8.04
C ASP A 6 3.32 -25.25 -9.45
N LYS A 7 3.00 -26.24 -10.29
CA LYS A 7 3.39 -26.26 -11.70
C LYS A 7 2.71 -25.13 -12.49
N ALA A 8 1.40 -24.95 -12.35
CA ALA A 8 0.66 -23.88 -13.03
C ALA A 8 1.18 -22.50 -12.62
N TRP A 9 1.46 -22.31 -11.33
CA TRP A 9 2.05 -21.09 -10.80
C TRP A 9 3.44 -20.83 -11.40
N GLY A 10 4.30 -21.85 -11.46
CA GLY A 10 5.62 -21.73 -12.09
C GLY A 10 5.55 -21.33 -13.56
N VAL A 11 4.59 -21.90 -14.31
CA VAL A 11 4.32 -21.52 -15.71
C VAL A 11 3.84 -20.07 -15.81
N CYS A 12 2.93 -19.64 -14.93
CA CYS A 12 2.47 -18.25 -14.87
C CYS A 12 3.66 -17.30 -14.67
N CYS A 13 4.56 -17.63 -13.74
CA CYS A 13 5.77 -16.84 -13.48
C CYS A 13 6.67 -16.72 -14.71
N GLU A 14 6.87 -17.82 -15.43
CA GLU A 14 7.68 -17.83 -16.64
C GLU A 14 7.04 -16.99 -17.75
N LEU A 15 5.72 -17.11 -17.95
CA LEU A 15 4.98 -16.39 -18.99
C LEU A 15 5.05 -14.87 -18.80
N LEU A 16 4.86 -14.39 -17.57
CA LEU A 16 4.93 -12.95 -17.27
C LEU A 16 6.36 -12.38 -17.37
N SER A 17 7.36 -13.24 -17.22
CA SER A 17 8.77 -12.87 -17.36
C SER A 17 9.22 -12.77 -18.83
N LYS A 18 8.47 -13.36 -19.78
CA LYS A 18 8.86 -13.44 -21.20
C LYS A 18 8.92 -12.06 -21.87
N PRO A 19 10.00 -11.77 -22.63
CA PRO A 19 10.11 -10.54 -23.41
C PRO A 19 8.96 -10.33 -24.39
N GLU A 20 8.42 -11.40 -24.97
CA GLU A 20 7.33 -11.35 -25.95
C GLU A 20 6.02 -10.85 -25.32
N PHE A 21 5.74 -11.29 -24.09
CA PHE A 21 4.58 -10.83 -23.33
C PHE A 21 4.72 -9.34 -23.00
N LYS A 22 5.89 -8.93 -22.49
CA LYS A 22 6.19 -7.52 -22.19
C LYS A 22 6.15 -6.64 -23.44
N ALA A 23 6.61 -7.14 -24.58
CA ALA A 23 6.62 -6.42 -25.85
C ALA A 23 5.19 -6.15 -26.37
N LYS A 24 4.28 -7.12 -26.27
CA LYS A 24 2.87 -6.93 -26.66
C LYS A 24 2.20 -5.81 -25.86
N LEU A 25 2.41 -5.78 -24.56
CA LEU A 25 1.87 -4.74 -23.68
C LEU A 25 2.52 -3.39 -23.94
N ALA A 26 3.84 -3.35 -24.14
CA ALA A 26 4.56 -2.13 -24.49
C ALA A 26 4.09 -1.54 -25.82
N GLU A 27 3.82 -2.38 -26.83
CA GLU A 27 3.27 -1.95 -28.13
C GLU A 27 1.87 -1.36 -27.97
N PHE A 28 1.02 -1.98 -27.14
CA PHE A 28 -0.32 -1.44 -26.84
C PHE A 28 -0.23 -0.09 -26.12
N VAL A 29 0.64 0.03 -25.12
CA VAL A 29 0.88 1.28 -24.39
C VAL A 29 1.38 2.36 -25.33
N ASP A 30 2.36 2.06 -26.17
CA ASP A 30 2.90 2.99 -27.15
C ASP A 30 1.77 3.56 -28.03
N LYS A 31 0.92 2.70 -28.60
CA LYS A 31 -0.18 3.12 -29.49
C LYS A 31 -1.23 4.01 -28.83
N ASN A 32 -1.48 3.85 -27.53
CA ASN A 32 -2.64 4.47 -26.86
C ASN A 32 -2.28 5.58 -25.87
N CYS A 33 -1.00 5.71 -25.48
CA CYS A 33 -0.58 6.65 -24.45
C CYS A 33 -0.89 8.12 -24.74
N ASP A 34 -0.92 8.53 -26.01
CA ASP A 34 -1.12 9.94 -26.40
C ASP A 34 -2.49 10.50 -26.00
N VAL A 35 -3.49 9.64 -25.83
CA VAL A 35 -4.86 9.99 -25.44
C VAL A 35 -4.95 10.39 -23.95
N PHE A 36 -4.00 9.93 -23.13
CA PHE A 36 -4.01 10.13 -21.68
C PHE A 36 -3.50 11.51 -21.26
N GLU A 37 -4.19 12.10 -20.29
CA GLU A 37 -3.87 13.41 -19.69
C GLU A 37 -3.62 13.26 -18.19
N ALA A 38 -2.79 14.16 -17.66
CA ALA A 38 -2.38 14.15 -16.25
C ALA A 38 -3.44 14.78 -15.31
N ASP A 39 -4.62 15.09 -15.83
CA ASP A 39 -5.71 15.69 -15.07
C ASP A 39 -6.39 14.66 -14.17
N GLU A 40 -7.00 15.14 -13.08
CA GLU A 40 -7.73 14.30 -12.11
C GLU A 40 -9.01 13.70 -12.72
N GLU A 41 -9.65 14.40 -13.67
CA GLU A 41 -10.85 13.92 -14.34
C GLU A 41 -10.50 12.89 -15.43
N ASN A 42 -11.07 11.69 -15.33
CA ASN A 42 -10.85 10.61 -16.29
C ASN A 42 -11.82 10.70 -17.47
N LYS A 43 -11.29 10.57 -18.70
CA LYS A 43 -12.13 10.49 -19.90
C LYS A 43 -12.78 9.12 -20.02
N LEU A 44 -14.01 9.08 -20.53
CA LEU A 44 -14.76 7.83 -20.74
C LEU A 44 -14.03 6.82 -21.64
N GLU A 45 -13.25 7.32 -22.60
CA GLU A 45 -12.46 6.48 -23.50
C GLU A 45 -11.37 5.68 -22.78
N TYR A 46 -10.88 6.14 -21.62
CA TYR A 46 -9.84 5.43 -20.86
C TYR A 46 -10.32 4.06 -20.39
N THR A 47 -11.60 3.93 -20.02
CA THR A 47 -12.19 2.65 -19.61
C THR A 47 -12.13 1.62 -20.74
N SER A 48 -12.41 2.04 -21.98
CA SER A 48 -12.38 1.13 -23.14
C SER A 48 -10.94 0.67 -23.43
N ILE A 49 -9.98 1.58 -23.35
CA ILE A 49 -8.56 1.26 -23.58
C ILE A 49 -8.02 0.36 -22.47
N HIS A 50 -8.41 0.60 -21.21
CA HIS A 50 -8.04 -0.26 -20.09
C HIS A 50 -8.59 -1.68 -20.25
N ASN A 51 -9.87 -1.83 -20.62
CA ASN A 51 -10.45 -3.15 -20.83
C ASN A 51 -9.73 -3.94 -21.94
N GLN A 52 -9.34 -3.28 -23.03
CA GLN A 52 -8.55 -3.90 -24.10
C GLN A 52 -7.15 -4.31 -23.62
N TYR A 53 -6.52 -3.51 -22.76
CA TYR A 53 -5.23 -3.85 -22.17
C TYR A 53 -5.31 -5.09 -21.28
N VAL A 54 -6.35 -5.18 -20.45
CA VAL A 54 -6.63 -6.36 -19.60
C VAL A 54 -6.91 -7.58 -20.45
N GLU A 55 -7.75 -7.46 -21.49
CA GLU A 55 -8.07 -8.56 -22.40
C GLU A 55 -6.82 -9.13 -23.08
N ILE A 56 -5.89 -8.27 -23.55
CA ILE A 56 -4.61 -8.72 -24.13
C ILE A 56 -3.77 -9.51 -23.13
N ALA A 57 -3.73 -9.06 -21.87
CA ALA A 57 -2.97 -9.74 -20.82
C ALA A 57 -3.61 -11.07 -20.42
N ASP A 58 -4.93 -11.08 -20.25
CA ASP A 58 -5.73 -12.26 -19.89
C ASP A 58 -5.65 -13.32 -20.98
N ASP A 59 -5.84 -12.96 -22.26
CA ASP A 59 -5.74 -13.89 -23.38
C ASP A 59 -4.34 -14.50 -23.46
N ALA A 60 -3.29 -13.67 -23.36
CA ALA A 60 -1.92 -14.16 -23.44
C ALA A 60 -1.54 -15.07 -22.26
N LEU A 61 -2.06 -14.81 -21.06
CA LEU A 61 -1.87 -15.64 -19.88
C LEU A 61 -2.66 -16.95 -19.99
N SER A 62 -3.93 -16.88 -20.37
CA SER A 62 -4.83 -18.02 -20.50
C SER A 62 -4.34 -18.98 -21.58
N ASP A 63 -4.02 -18.46 -22.77
CA ASP A 63 -3.47 -19.27 -23.87
C ASP A 63 -2.14 -19.92 -23.46
N GLY A 64 -1.26 -19.16 -22.79
CA GLY A 64 0.02 -19.67 -22.32
C GLY A 64 -0.12 -20.78 -21.28
N LEU A 65 -1.03 -20.62 -20.33
CA LEU A 65 -1.31 -21.61 -19.29
C LEU A 65 -1.98 -22.86 -19.86
N ILE A 66 -2.97 -22.71 -20.73
CA ILE A 66 -3.63 -23.84 -21.42
C ILE A 66 -2.63 -24.60 -22.29
N ALA A 67 -1.77 -23.90 -23.03
CA ALA A 67 -0.75 -24.53 -23.87
C ALA A 67 0.25 -25.37 -23.05
N ALA A 68 0.60 -24.91 -21.84
CA ALA A 68 1.58 -25.56 -20.98
C ALA A 68 0.99 -26.63 -20.04
N MET A 69 -0.25 -26.42 -19.57
CA MET A 69 -0.92 -27.28 -18.60
C MET A 69 -1.89 -28.28 -19.25
N GLY A 70 -2.32 -28.02 -20.49
CA GLY A 70 -3.23 -28.86 -21.27
C GLY A 70 -4.62 -28.22 -21.46
N PRO A 71 -5.43 -28.73 -22.41
CA PRO A 71 -6.74 -28.17 -22.77
C PRO A 71 -7.78 -28.25 -21.65
N ASP A 72 -7.60 -29.14 -20.68
CA ASP A 72 -8.50 -29.31 -19.53
C ASP A 72 -8.12 -28.42 -18.34
N PHE A 73 -7.16 -27.49 -18.51
CA PHE A 73 -6.74 -26.59 -17.45
C PHE A 73 -7.87 -25.61 -17.10
N ASP A 74 -8.32 -25.65 -15.84
CA ASP A 74 -9.37 -24.79 -15.32
C ASP A 74 -8.76 -23.49 -14.77
N MET A 75 -8.80 -22.44 -15.60
CA MET A 75 -8.31 -21.11 -15.25
C MET A 75 -9.07 -20.51 -14.07
N VAL A 76 -10.38 -20.78 -13.94
CA VAL A 76 -11.20 -20.24 -12.85
C VAL A 76 -10.78 -20.86 -11.53
N ALA A 77 -10.68 -22.19 -11.48
CA ALA A 77 -10.22 -22.91 -10.29
C ALA A 77 -8.78 -22.53 -9.90
N PHE A 78 -7.91 -22.26 -10.89
CA PHE A 78 -6.56 -21.75 -10.63
C PHE A 78 -6.58 -20.40 -9.94
N LEU A 79 -7.31 -19.42 -10.49
CA LEU A 79 -7.43 -18.07 -9.91
C LEU A 79 -8.03 -18.09 -8.50
N GLU A 80 -9.03 -18.94 -8.25
CA GLU A 80 -9.63 -19.11 -6.92
C GLU A 80 -8.66 -19.69 -5.87
N ALA A 81 -7.66 -20.47 -6.31
CA ALA A 81 -6.69 -21.12 -5.44
C ALA A 81 -5.44 -20.26 -5.14
N VAL A 82 -5.15 -19.24 -5.95
CA VAL A 82 -4.03 -18.29 -5.75
C VAL A 82 -3.97 -17.71 -4.33
N PRO A 83 -5.07 -17.22 -3.72
CA PRO A 83 -5.03 -16.64 -2.37
C PRO A 83 -4.51 -17.61 -1.31
N GLY A 84 -4.98 -18.85 -1.33
CA GLY A 84 -4.56 -19.89 -0.37
C GLY A 84 -3.13 -20.38 -0.59
N TYR A 85 -2.65 -20.30 -1.83
CA TYR A 85 -1.24 -20.56 -2.15
C TYR A 85 -0.34 -19.45 -1.60
N LEU A 86 -0.68 -18.18 -1.84
CA LEU A 86 0.03 -17.03 -1.26
C LEU A 86 0.01 -17.10 0.28
N GLU A 87 -1.11 -17.49 0.88
CA GLU A 87 -1.31 -18.11 2.22
C GLU A 87 -0.14 -18.91 2.80
N LYS A 88 0.21 -19.98 2.09
CA LYS A 88 1.14 -21.01 2.58
C LYS A 88 2.58 -20.57 2.41
N VAL A 89 2.86 -19.90 1.29
CA VAL A 89 4.18 -19.37 0.96
C VAL A 89 4.49 -18.18 1.89
N ALA A 90 3.51 -17.29 2.09
CA ALA A 90 3.00 -16.68 3.33
C ALA A 90 3.69 -16.87 4.71
N GLY A 91 3.55 -18.11 5.19
CA GLY A 91 3.68 -18.47 6.60
C GLY A 91 5.03 -19.09 6.97
N GLY A 92 6.02 -19.05 6.07
CA GLY A 92 7.36 -19.60 6.30
C GLY A 92 7.50 -21.11 6.07
N GLY A 93 6.57 -21.74 5.34
CA GLY A 93 6.62 -23.19 5.03
C GLY A 93 7.52 -23.56 3.85
N GLU A 94 7.65 -22.69 2.85
CA GLU A 94 8.48 -22.88 1.65
C GLU A 94 9.23 -21.60 1.28
N LYS A 95 10.40 -21.74 0.65
CA LYS A 95 11.15 -20.59 0.12
C LYS A 95 10.35 -19.98 -1.03
N THR A 96 9.70 -18.85 -0.78
CA THR A 96 9.23 -17.94 -1.83
C THR A 96 10.40 -17.57 -2.74
N THR A 97 10.24 -17.78 -4.05
CA THR A 97 11.23 -17.33 -5.04
C THR A 97 10.99 -15.88 -5.40
N GLU A 98 12.05 -15.17 -5.83
CA GLU A 98 11.96 -13.80 -6.38
C GLU A 98 10.95 -13.72 -7.53
N ALA A 99 10.91 -14.76 -8.37
CA ALA A 99 9.95 -14.93 -9.47
C ALA A 99 8.48 -14.90 -9.02
N THR A 100 8.15 -15.48 -7.86
CA THR A 100 6.77 -15.42 -7.32
C THR A 100 6.38 -13.99 -6.95
N GLY A 101 7.31 -13.19 -6.42
CA GLY A 101 7.08 -11.78 -6.11
C GLY A 101 6.82 -10.95 -7.37
N GLU A 102 7.71 -11.05 -8.37
CA GLU A 102 7.56 -10.34 -9.64
C GLU A 102 6.27 -10.70 -10.39
N THR A 103 5.88 -11.97 -10.32
CA THR A 103 4.65 -12.48 -10.94
C THR A 103 3.43 -11.85 -10.30
N VAL A 104 3.41 -11.76 -8.98
CA VAL A 104 2.34 -11.05 -8.26
C VAL A 104 2.33 -9.59 -8.69
N ASP A 105 3.47 -8.89 -8.67
CA ASP A 105 3.55 -7.47 -9.06
C ASP A 105 2.99 -7.20 -10.47
N VAL A 106 3.27 -8.07 -11.42
CA VAL A 106 2.75 -7.95 -12.79
C VAL A 106 1.24 -8.21 -12.86
N LEU A 107 0.74 -9.23 -12.14
CA LEU A 107 -0.71 -9.51 -12.08
C LEU A 107 -1.48 -8.37 -11.40
N LEU A 108 -0.92 -7.76 -10.36
CA LEU A 108 -1.52 -6.61 -9.67
C LEU A 108 -1.66 -5.40 -10.61
N ASN A 109 -0.68 -5.17 -11.48
CA ASN A 109 -0.70 -4.07 -12.45
C ASN A 109 -1.84 -4.16 -13.48
N PHE A 110 -2.32 -5.35 -13.84
CA PHE A 110 -3.47 -5.49 -14.77
C PHE A 110 -4.80 -5.11 -14.15
N THR A 111 -4.92 -5.19 -12.82
CA THR A 111 -6.20 -4.95 -12.15
C THR A 111 -6.43 -3.50 -11.75
N SER A 112 -5.44 -2.62 -11.98
CA SER A 112 -5.51 -1.22 -11.57
C SER A 112 -5.47 -0.25 -12.74
N PHE A 113 -6.59 0.46 -12.91
CA PHE A 113 -6.72 1.54 -13.87
C PHE A 113 -5.70 2.67 -13.65
N GLU A 114 -5.29 2.97 -12.41
CA GLU A 114 -4.28 4.01 -12.17
C GLU A 114 -2.87 3.55 -12.53
N SER A 115 -2.48 2.29 -12.24
CA SER A 115 -1.17 1.76 -12.68
C SER A 115 -1.08 1.83 -14.20
N PHE A 116 -2.19 1.49 -14.84
CA PHE A 116 -2.34 1.59 -16.27
C PHE A 116 -2.27 3.05 -16.77
N LYS A 117 -2.99 3.99 -16.14
CA LYS A 117 -2.94 5.42 -16.47
C LYS A 117 -1.54 6.00 -16.26
N GLU A 118 -0.87 5.67 -15.16
CA GLU A 118 0.51 6.09 -14.89
C GLU A 118 1.49 5.53 -15.92
N THR A 119 1.32 4.26 -16.31
CA THR A 119 2.09 3.63 -17.39
C THR A 119 1.88 4.35 -18.72
N MET A 120 0.64 4.72 -19.05
CA MET A 120 0.31 5.51 -20.24
C MET A 120 0.93 6.90 -20.18
N LEU A 121 0.82 7.61 -19.05
CA LEU A 121 1.40 8.94 -18.86
C LEU A 121 2.93 8.91 -18.88
N LEU A 122 3.55 7.86 -18.36
CA LEU A 122 5.00 7.65 -18.39
C LEU A 122 5.47 7.40 -19.83
N ALA A 123 4.77 6.54 -20.58
CA ALA A 123 5.06 6.28 -21.98
C ALA A 123 4.91 7.54 -22.83
N LYS A 124 3.85 8.34 -22.62
CA LYS A 124 3.63 9.63 -23.28
C LYS A 124 4.77 10.61 -23.00
N ARG A 125 5.23 10.70 -21.74
CA ARG A 125 6.39 11.52 -21.34
C ARG A 125 7.68 11.06 -22.04
N ASN A 126 7.91 9.76 -22.11
CA ASN A 126 9.08 9.17 -22.77
C ASN A 126 9.06 9.39 -24.29
N LYS A 127 7.88 9.35 -24.93
CA LYS A 127 7.70 9.68 -26.36
C LYS A 127 7.99 11.15 -26.67
N ALA A 128 7.58 12.06 -25.79
CA ALA A 128 7.71 13.50 -25.98
C ALA A 128 9.12 14.05 -25.72
N GLY A 129 10.08 13.23 -25.28
CA GLY A 129 11.47 13.63 -25.03
C GLY A 129 11.67 14.70 -23.94
N GLY A 130 10.67 14.93 -23.08
CA GLY A 130 10.60 16.10 -22.19
C GLY A 130 11.16 15.87 -20.78
N SER A 131 12.16 16.68 -20.41
CA SER A 131 12.56 17.00 -19.04
C SER A 131 11.46 17.79 -18.31
N ALA A 132 11.32 17.56 -17.00
CA ALA A 132 10.29 18.17 -16.15
C ALA A 132 10.38 19.71 -16.07
N ALA A 133 9.25 20.38 -16.29
CA ALA A 133 8.97 21.76 -15.87
C ALA A 133 7.52 21.83 -15.33
N GLU A 134 7.34 22.71 -14.35
CA GLU A 134 6.29 22.75 -13.32
C GLU A 134 4.90 23.25 -13.76
N ALA A 135 3.88 22.92 -12.95
CA ALA A 135 2.73 23.78 -12.70
C ALA A 135 2.14 23.52 -11.29
N GLY A 136 1.83 24.60 -10.56
CA GLY A 136 0.75 24.64 -9.55
C GLY A 136 1.16 24.63 -8.07
N SER A 137 1.46 25.80 -7.51
CA SER A 137 1.55 26.04 -6.06
C SER A 137 0.16 26.06 -5.41
N GLY A 138 -0.13 25.07 -4.57
CA GLY A 138 -1.20 25.11 -3.58
C GLY A 138 -0.64 24.64 -2.24
N ASN A 139 -0.44 25.56 -1.30
CA ASN A 139 -0.05 25.25 0.07
C ASN A 139 -1.22 24.57 0.79
N VAL A 140 -1.32 23.25 0.68
CA VAL A 140 -1.81 22.43 1.79
C VAL A 140 -0.61 22.23 2.71
N THR A 141 -0.66 22.81 3.91
CA THR A 141 0.37 22.60 4.93
C THR A 141 0.07 21.30 5.68
N LEU A 142 1.08 20.63 6.25
CA LEU A 142 0.86 19.45 7.12
C LEU A 142 -0.15 19.76 8.24
N ASP A 143 -0.26 21.02 8.65
CA ASP A 143 -1.29 21.49 9.58
C ASP A 143 -2.72 21.29 9.07
N GLN A 144 -2.98 21.59 7.79
CA GLN A 144 -4.29 21.37 7.18
C GLN A 144 -4.60 19.87 7.10
N GLU A 145 -3.63 19.05 6.69
CA GLU A 145 -3.81 17.58 6.65
C GLU A 145 -4.14 17.00 8.02
N MET A 146 -3.53 17.56 9.07
CA MET A 146 -3.79 17.16 10.44
C MET A 146 -5.22 17.54 10.88
N GLN A 147 -5.69 18.73 10.53
CA GLN A 147 -7.07 19.16 10.82
C GLN A 147 -8.09 18.29 10.09
N ASP A 148 -7.88 18.03 8.81
CA ASP A 148 -8.76 17.22 7.99
C ASP A 148 -8.84 15.77 8.51
N MET A 149 -7.71 15.23 8.97
CA MET A 149 -7.67 13.90 9.57
C MET A 149 -8.45 13.83 10.88
N VAL A 150 -8.30 14.80 11.79
CA VAL A 150 -9.06 14.81 13.04
C VAL A 150 -10.56 14.82 12.75
N LYS A 151 -10.99 15.69 11.84
CA LYS A 151 -12.38 15.75 11.39
C LYS A 151 -12.84 14.41 10.84
N MET A 152 -12.05 13.78 9.96
CA MET A 152 -12.37 12.47 9.40
C MET A 152 -12.44 11.37 10.48
N ALA A 153 -11.55 11.41 11.47
CA ALA A 153 -11.53 10.46 12.57
C ALA A 153 -12.82 10.53 13.41
N GLU A 154 -13.39 11.73 13.56
CA GLU A 154 -14.55 11.99 14.43
C GLU A 154 -15.88 11.89 13.68
N GLU A 155 -15.93 12.37 12.44
CA GLU A 155 -17.17 12.54 11.67
C GLU A 155 -17.29 11.57 10.48
N GLY A 156 -16.24 10.80 10.17
CA GLY A 156 -16.24 9.91 9.01
C GLY A 156 -17.31 8.81 9.09
N GLU A 157 -17.85 8.42 7.94
CA GLU A 157 -18.73 7.26 7.83
C GLU A 157 -17.89 5.98 7.73
N TRP A 158 -17.62 5.37 8.89
CA TRP A 158 -16.74 4.22 9.01
C TRP A 158 -17.50 2.90 8.97
N ARG A 159 -17.12 2.01 8.03
CA ARG A 159 -17.56 0.62 7.97
C ARG A 159 -16.58 -0.26 8.73
N THR A 160 -17.05 -1.01 9.73
CA THR A 160 -16.22 -1.98 10.45
C THR A 160 -15.85 -3.17 9.56
N LEU A 161 -14.54 -3.40 9.42
CA LEU A 161 -14.00 -4.58 8.74
C LEU A 161 -13.73 -5.71 9.73
N LYS A 162 -13.22 -5.38 10.92
CA LYS A 162 -12.87 -6.36 11.95
C LYS A 162 -12.93 -5.72 13.32
N LYS A 163 -13.43 -6.47 14.31
CA LYS A 163 -13.48 -6.05 15.71
C LYS A 163 -12.97 -7.17 16.60
N GLU A 164 -12.04 -6.81 17.47
CA GLU A 164 -11.46 -7.63 18.54
C GLU A 164 -11.59 -6.85 19.86
N PRO A 165 -11.47 -7.50 21.03
CA PRO A 165 -11.58 -6.81 22.32
C PRO A 165 -10.59 -5.66 22.52
N TRP A 166 -9.44 -5.72 21.83
CA TRP A 166 -8.33 -4.79 21.96
C TRP A 166 -8.10 -3.94 20.70
N CYS A 167 -8.77 -4.23 19.58
CA CYS A 167 -8.61 -3.45 18.36
C CYS A 167 -9.87 -3.45 17.48
N THR A 168 -10.12 -2.32 16.81
CA THR A 168 -11.15 -2.20 15.78
C THR A 168 -10.51 -1.67 14.49
N CYS A 169 -10.73 -2.38 13.39
CA CYS A 169 -10.35 -1.94 12.05
C CYS A 169 -11.59 -1.52 11.28
N GLU A 170 -11.55 -0.32 10.74
CA GLU A 170 -12.65 0.26 9.98
C GLU A 170 -12.11 0.89 8.70
N MET A 171 -13.01 1.05 7.74
CA MET A 171 -12.72 1.64 6.44
C MET A 171 -13.80 2.68 6.12
N ALA A 172 -13.37 3.82 5.62
CA ALA A 172 -14.23 4.85 5.07
C ALA A 172 -13.80 5.13 3.64
N THR A 173 -14.77 5.47 2.79
CA THR A 173 -14.50 5.93 1.43
C THR A 173 -14.81 7.42 1.39
N SER A 174 -13.83 8.24 1.01
CA SER A 174 -14.05 9.67 0.85
C SER A 174 -15.06 9.95 -0.30
N PRO A 175 -15.65 11.15 -0.39
CA PRO A 175 -16.45 11.55 -1.54
C PRO A 175 -15.67 11.49 -2.87
N THR A 176 -14.34 11.59 -2.82
CA THR A 176 -13.42 11.45 -3.96
C THR A 176 -13.04 10.00 -4.27
N GLY A 177 -13.64 9.02 -3.59
CA GLY A 177 -13.43 7.59 -3.85
C GLY A 177 -12.15 7.01 -3.23
N VAL A 178 -11.46 7.75 -2.37
CA VAL A 178 -10.25 7.27 -1.69
C VAL A 178 -10.64 6.42 -0.48
N GLU A 179 -10.25 5.15 -0.50
CA GLU A 179 -10.40 4.27 0.66
C GLU A 179 -9.35 4.63 1.72
N THR A 180 -9.83 4.87 2.94
CA THR A 180 -9.03 5.17 4.10
C THR A 180 -9.32 4.14 5.18
N ILE A 181 -8.28 3.65 5.82
CA ILE A 181 -8.41 2.67 6.90
C ILE A 181 -7.99 3.32 8.20
N ARG A 182 -8.77 3.05 9.24
CA ARG A 182 -8.36 3.34 10.61
C ARG A 182 -8.29 2.05 11.43
N CYS A 183 -7.23 1.96 12.20
CA CYS A 183 -7.04 0.93 13.20
C CYS A 183 -6.98 1.60 14.56
N VAL A 184 -7.97 1.30 15.40
CA VAL A 184 -8.07 1.80 16.77
C VAL A 184 -7.63 0.69 17.71
N LEU A 185 -6.49 0.86 18.35
CA LEU A 185 -5.87 -0.05 19.31
C LEU A 185 -6.04 0.49 20.73
N ASP A 186 -6.59 -0.32 21.63
CA ASP A 186 -6.53 -0.05 23.06
C ASP A 186 -5.20 -0.60 23.60
N SER A 187 -4.28 0.29 23.93
CA SER A 187 -2.95 -0.03 24.44
C SER A 187 -2.81 0.34 25.92
N PRO A 188 -2.14 -0.47 26.75
CA PRO A 188 -1.82 -0.07 28.12
C PRO A 188 -0.64 0.92 28.19
N LEU A 189 -0.02 1.27 27.06
CA LEU A 189 1.10 2.21 27.01
C LEU A 189 0.62 3.64 27.23
N ALA A 190 1.46 4.47 27.85
CA ALA A 190 1.24 5.91 27.93
C ALA A 190 1.35 6.57 26.53
N PRO A 191 0.81 7.79 26.31
CA PRO A 191 0.78 8.38 24.98
C PRO A 191 2.15 8.50 24.32
N ASP A 192 3.16 8.93 25.07
CA ASP A 192 4.54 9.02 24.59
C ASP A 192 5.16 7.67 24.23
N GLN A 193 4.79 6.61 24.95
CA GLN A 193 5.25 5.26 24.66
C GLN A 193 4.59 4.70 23.40
N CYS A 194 3.32 5.03 23.14
CA CYS A 194 2.67 4.73 21.86
C CYS A 194 3.36 5.46 20.70
N LEU A 195 3.71 6.73 20.89
CA LEU A 195 4.44 7.50 19.87
C LEU A 195 5.83 6.90 19.62
N ASP A 196 6.59 6.56 20.67
CA ASP A 196 7.92 5.94 20.56
C ASP A 196 7.85 4.54 19.93
N MET A 197 6.85 3.73 20.30
CA MET A 197 6.60 2.44 19.65
C MET A 197 6.36 2.61 18.15
N THR A 198 5.66 3.66 17.74
CA THR A 198 5.29 3.88 16.34
C THR A 198 6.45 4.51 15.56
N PHE A 199 7.11 5.55 16.09
CA PHE A 199 8.06 6.37 15.34
C PHE A 199 9.46 6.51 15.96
N GLY A 200 9.73 5.83 17.07
CA GLY A 200 11.02 5.88 17.75
C GLY A 200 12.15 5.36 16.86
N THR A 201 13.28 6.06 16.80
CA THR A 201 14.45 5.62 16.01
C THR A 201 15.11 4.35 16.57
N GLU A 202 14.88 4.05 17.85
CA GLU A 202 15.30 2.81 18.51
C GLU A 202 14.51 1.58 18.03
N ARG A 203 13.43 1.79 17.26
CA ARG A 203 12.63 0.70 16.67
C ARG A 203 13.45 -0.31 15.88
N LYS A 204 14.55 0.13 15.26
CA LYS A 204 15.52 -0.74 14.56
C LYS A 204 16.11 -1.87 15.42
N GLU A 205 16.01 -1.76 16.75
CA GLU A 205 16.57 -2.73 17.70
C GLU A 205 15.60 -3.87 18.02
N TRP A 206 14.30 -3.70 17.75
CA TRP A 206 13.27 -4.66 18.14
C TRP A 206 12.20 -4.93 17.06
N ASP A 207 12.15 -4.16 15.97
CA ASP A 207 11.29 -4.40 14.82
C ASP A 207 12.10 -4.80 13.58
N ASP A 208 11.80 -5.98 13.04
CA ASP A 208 12.45 -6.51 11.85
C ASP A 208 11.87 -5.93 10.56
N ASN A 209 10.65 -5.38 10.63
CA ASN A 209 9.85 -5.01 9.46
C ASN A 209 9.85 -3.51 9.20
N MET A 210 10.22 -2.67 10.17
CA MET A 210 10.19 -1.22 10.00
C MET A 210 11.38 -0.55 10.68
N ARG A 211 12.01 0.39 9.97
CA ARG A 211 13.12 1.20 10.46
C ARG A 211 12.84 2.66 10.18
N ILE A 212 13.22 3.50 11.14
CA ILE A 212 13.08 4.94 11.05
C ILE A 212 14.43 5.56 11.39
N GLU A 213 14.96 6.32 10.44
CA GLU A 213 16.24 7.00 10.57
C GLU A 213 16.01 8.50 10.49
N LYS A 214 16.47 9.25 11.50
CA LYS A 214 16.42 10.70 11.46
C LYS A 214 17.52 11.21 10.52
N LEU A 215 17.14 12.03 9.55
CA LEU A 215 18.01 12.71 8.61
C LEU A 215 18.16 14.20 9.01
N PRO A 216 19.10 14.95 8.41
CA PRO A 216 19.19 16.40 8.60
C PRO A 216 17.90 17.14 8.18
N ASN A 217 17.72 18.37 8.66
CA ASN A 217 16.60 19.26 8.30
C ASN A 217 15.20 18.70 8.63
N ASP A 218 15.07 18.02 9.78
CA ASP A 218 13.83 17.39 10.26
C ASP A 218 13.17 16.45 9.24
N ARG A 219 14.03 15.79 8.44
CA ARG A 219 13.65 14.71 7.54
C ARG A 219 13.82 13.36 8.22
N TYR A 220 13.10 12.37 7.74
CA TYR A 220 13.16 11.01 8.23
C TYR A 220 13.11 10.05 7.06
N LYS A 221 13.93 9.01 7.12
CA LYS A 221 13.83 7.87 6.21
C LYS A 221 13.05 6.76 6.90
N ILE A 222 11.93 6.39 6.32
CA ILE A 222 11.14 5.24 6.74
C ILE A 222 11.45 4.10 5.78
N SER A 223 11.90 2.96 6.30
CA SER A 223 12.07 1.73 5.53
C SER A 223 11.11 0.68 6.07
N VAL A 224 10.24 0.17 5.20
CA VAL A 224 9.26 -0.86 5.55
C VAL A 224 9.48 -2.10 4.70
N LYS A 225 9.49 -3.27 5.33
CA LYS A 225 9.58 -4.57 4.68
C LYS A 225 8.50 -5.46 5.26
N TYR A 226 7.37 -5.53 4.56
CA TYR A 226 6.37 -6.54 4.85
C TYR A 226 6.70 -7.84 4.12
N PRO A 227 6.29 -9.00 4.66
CA PRO A 227 6.31 -10.24 3.90
C PRO A 227 5.57 -10.06 2.57
N TYR A 228 6.13 -10.57 1.47
CA TYR A 228 5.53 -10.57 0.12
C TYR A 228 5.32 -9.19 -0.53
N MET A 229 5.86 -8.12 0.07
CA MET A 229 5.91 -6.81 -0.56
C MET A 229 7.36 -6.41 -0.81
N PRO A 230 7.64 -5.65 -1.89
CA PRO A 230 8.91 -4.98 -2.06
C PRO A 230 9.27 -4.17 -0.81
N LYS A 231 10.56 -4.09 -0.52
CA LYS A 231 11.04 -3.14 0.49
C LYS A 231 10.67 -1.74 0.01
N MET A 232 9.92 -1.01 0.81
CA MET A 232 9.54 0.36 0.53
C MET A 232 10.43 1.29 1.34
N GLU A 233 10.90 2.35 0.70
CA GLU A 233 11.66 3.40 1.35
C GLU A 233 11.06 4.76 1.02
N TYR A 234 10.82 5.55 2.06
CA TYR A 234 10.20 6.87 1.97
C TYR A 234 11.07 7.88 2.70
N ASP A 235 11.37 8.98 2.04
CA ASP A 235 11.90 10.17 2.69
C ASP A 235 10.72 11.07 3.03
N VAL A 236 10.49 11.31 4.31
CA VAL A 236 9.30 12.00 4.80
C VAL A 236 9.67 13.19 5.69
N ARG A 237 8.72 14.11 5.83
CA ARG A 237 8.71 15.13 6.89
C ARG A 237 7.55 14.87 7.83
N PHE A 238 7.80 14.97 9.13
CA PHE A 238 6.80 14.80 10.18
C PHE A 238 6.30 16.15 10.69
N LEU A 239 5.03 16.18 11.06
CA LEU A 239 4.46 17.15 11.99
C LEU A 239 3.84 16.37 13.14
N ILE A 240 4.27 16.66 14.37
CA ILE A 240 3.72 16.06 15.59
C ILE A 240 3.24 17.20 16.48
N LYS A 241 1.97 17.15 16.89
CA LYS A 241 1.37 18.08 17.84
C LYS A 241 0.93 17.35 19.11
N ARG A 242 1.21 17.96 20.25
CA ARG A 242 0.79 17.50 21.57
C ARG A 242 -0.34 18.41 22.06
N GLY A 243 -1.30 17.84 22.78
CA GLY A 243 -2.49 18.57 23.24
C GLY A 243 -3.43 18.97 22.09
N PHE A 244 -3.43 18.22 20.99
CA PHE A 244 -4.32 18.43 19.86
C PHE A 244 -4.94 17.09 19.44
N PRO A 245 -6.25 17.01 19.15
CA PRO A 245 -7.25 18.08 19.27
C PRO A 245 -7.56 18.45 20.73
N ASP A 246 -7.41 17.49 21.65
CA ASP A 246 -7.66 17.68 23.08
C ASP A 246 -6.38 17.58 23.91
N GLU A 247 -6.45 18.06 25.15
CA GLU A 247 -5.38 17.93 26.13
C GLU A 247 -4.96 16.45 26.32
N GLY A 248 -3.65 16.21 26.38
CA GLY A 248 -3.09 14.87 26.51
C GLY A 248 -3.04 14.05 25.21
N CYS A 249 -3.69 14.49 24.12
CA CYS A 249 -3.57 13.83 22.84
C CYS A 249 -2.20 14.07 22.19
N ILE A 250 -1.75 13.11 21.38
CA ILE A 250 -0.62 13.28 20.48
C ILE A 250 -1.12 12.97 19.07
N THR A 251 -1.00 13.93 18.17
CA THR A 251 -1.44 13.82 16.79
C THR A 251 -0.25 13.96 15.87
N TRP A 252 -0.15 13.13 14.84
CA TRP A 252 0.91 13.21 13.85
C TRP A 252 0.37 13.11 12.44
N VAL A 253 1.14 13.70 11.52
CA VAL A 253 1.07 13.46 10.09
C VAL A 253 2.48 13.41 9.55
N TYR A 254 2.72 12.53 8.59
CA TYR A 254 3.91 12.57 7.76
C TYR A 254 3.53 12.47 6.30
N ARG A 255 4.37 13.07 5.45
CA ARG A 255 4.22 12.99 4.00
C ARG A 255 5.58 12.86 3.35
N SER A 256 5.61 12.11 2.24
CA SER A 256 6.85 11.93 1.47
C SER A 256 7.30 13.24 0.82
N LEU A 257 8.59 13.32 0.55
CA LEU A 257 9.23 14.43 -0.14
C LEU A 257 9.41 14.11 -1.61
N LYS A 258 9.40 15.15 -2.45
CA LYS A 258 9.78 15.06 -3.86
C LYS A 258 11.28 14.73 -3.96
N LYS A 259 11.74 14.42 -5.18
CA LYS A 259 13.16 14.14 -5.48
C LYS A 259 14.13 15.27 -5.10
N ASP A 260 13.63 16.49 -4.96
CA ASP A 260 14.41 17.63 -4.44
C ASP A 260 14.77 17.48 -2.96
N GLY A 261 14.05 16.63 -2.22
CA GLY A 261 14.24 16.38 -0.81
C GLY A 261 13.80 17.53 0.11
N GLU A 262 13.10 18.53 -0.40
CA GLU A 262 12.68 19.71 0.37
C GLU A 262 11.18 19.94 0.31
N THR A 263 10.57 19.65 -0.84
CA THR A 263 9.17 19.88 -1.14
C THR A 263 8.34 18.65 -0.77
N LEU A 264 7.21 18.85 -0.11
CA LEU A 264 6.24 17.77 0.13
C LEU A 264 5.67 17.28 -1.20
N ASP A 265 5.60 15.96 -1.36
CA ASP A 265 4.95 15.36 -2.50
C ASP A 265 3.44 15.22 -2.24
N MET A 266 2.70 16.09 -2.91
CA MET A 266 1.23 16.16 -2.84
C MET A 266 0.56 15.30 -3.91
N SER A 267 1.33 14.56 -4.72
CA SER A 267 0.74 13.73 -5.78
C SER A 267 -0.08 12.58 -5.18
N ALA A 268 -1.17 12.23 -5.89
CA ALA A 268 -1.97 11.06 -5.56
C ALA A 268 -1.08 9.81 -5.55
N GLY A 269 -1.30 8.90 -4.61
CA GLY A 269 -0.44 7.70 -4.48
C GLY A 269 0.88 7.96 -3.75
N THR A 270 1.13 9.15 -3.23
CA THR A 270 2.27 9.40 -2.33
C THR A 270 1.98 8.85 -0.93
N ALA A 271 2.99 8.27 -0.27
CA ALA A 271 2.85 7.84 1.11
C ALA A 271 2.58 9.04 2.04
N VAL A 272 1.43 8.97 2.72
CA VAL A 272 0.97 9.86 3.77
C VAL A 272 0.42 8.99 4.89
N GLY A 273 0.91 9.19 6.11
CA GLY A 273 0.38 8.50 7.27
C GLY A 273 0.02 9.47 8.36
N LYS A 274 -1.08 9.18 9.03
CA LYS A 274 -1.73 10.08 9.98
C LYS A 274 -2.16 9.29 11.20
N GLY A 275 -2.35 9.98 12.31
CA GLY A 275 -2.96 9.32 13.45
C GLY A 275 -2.97 10.17 14.70
N ILE A 276 -3.63 9.61 15.70
CA ILE A 276 -3.93 10.25 16.96
C ILE A 276 -3.86 9.24 18.09
N ILE A 277 -3.12 9.59 19.13
CA ILE A 277 -3.09 8.86 20.39
C ILE A 277 -3.90 9.66 21.39
N ARG A 278 -4.94 9.04 21.95
CA ARG A 278 -5.79 9.60 23.01
C ARG A 278 -5.50 8.88 24.33
N PRO A 279 -5.33 9.58 25.46
CA PRO A 279 -5.29 8.93 26.76
C PRO A 279 -6.59 8.16 27.04
N LYS A 280 -6.51 6.94 27.59
CA LYS A 280 -7.68 6.13 27.94
C LYS A 280 -7.40 5.32 29.20
N GLY A 281 -8.12 5.64 30.29
CA GLY A 281 -8.11 4.98 31.61
C GLY A 281 -7.01 3.94 31.87
N GLY A 282 -5.85 4.38 32.38
CA GLY A 282 -4.71 3.51 32.70
C GLY A 282 -3.74 3.22 31.54
N GLY A 283 -4.04 3.69 30.33
CA GLY A 283 -3.21 3.56 29.12
C GLY A 283 -3.60 4.58 28.04
N SER A 284 -3.57 4.17 26.77
CA SER A 284 -3.91 5.01 25.62
C SER A 284 -4.72 4.26 24.57
N GLN A 285 -5.58 4.98 23.87
CA GLN A 285 -6.14 4.56 22.61
C GLN A 285 -5.29 5.11 21.47
N LEU A 286 -4.59 4.22 20.77
CA LEU A 286 -3.83 4.54 19.57
C LEU A 286 -4.75 4.38 18.36
N CYS A 287 -5.06 5.47 17.67
CA CYS A 287 -5.75 5.44 16.39
C CYS A 287 -4.75 5.77 15.28
N VAL A 288 -4.48 4.79 14.42
CA VAL A 288 -3.67 4.96 13.22
C VAL A 288 -4.62 5.11 12.04
N ILE A 289 -4.47 6.18 11.28
CA ILE A 289 -5.26 6.47 10.08
C ILE A 289 -4.29 6.54 8.91
N GLU A 290 -4.32 5.51 8.08
CA GLU A 290 -3.50 5.46 6.88
C GLU A 290 -4.43 5.62 5.68
N GLU A 291 -4.17 6.68 4.90
CA GLU A 291 -4.72 6.74 3.57
C GLU A 291 -3.95 5.68 2.77
N MET A 292 -4.69 4.75 2.17
CA MET A 292 -4.13 3.65 1.39
C MET A 292 -3.71 3.95 -0.07
N PRO A 293 -3.67 5.20 -0.62
CA PRO A 293 -3.50 5.37 -2.05
C PRO A 293 -2.17 4.87 -2.63
N SER A 294 -1.08 4.79 -1.85
CA SER A 294 0.24 4.44 -2.40
C SER A 294 0.51 2.93 -2.49
N MET A 295 -0.03 2.15 -1.56
CA MET A 295 0.45 0.79 -1.32
C MET A 295 -0.58 -0.27 -1.73
N MET A 296 -1.87 0.07 -1.76
CA MET A 296 -2.95 -0.91 -1.63
C MET A 296 -4.12 -0.73 -2.60
N LYS A 297 -4.13 0.34 -3.42
CA LYS A 297 -5.07 0.47 -4.57
C LYS A 297 -4.83 -0.60 -5.65
N TYR A 298 -3.69 -1.28 -5.56
CA TYR A 298 -3.20 -2.30 -6.48
C TYR A 298 -3.33 -3.72 -5.92
N VAL A 299 -3.86 -3.87 -4.71
CA VAL A 299 -4.03 -5.14 -4.03
C VAL A 299 -5.49 -5.57 -4.19
N PRO A 300 -5.79 -6.77 -4.74
CA PRO A 300 -7.14 -7.28 -4.84
C PRO A 300 -7.87 -7.13 -3.52
N THR A 301 -9.13 -6.69 -3.57
CA THR A 301 -9.90 -6.37 -2.36
C THR A 301 -9.90 -7.52 -1.35
N PHE A 302 -9.83 -8.78 -1.80
CA PHE A 302 -9.70 -9.94 -0.91
C PHE A 302 -8.37 -10.00 -0.15
N LEU A 303 -7.24 -9.69 -0.82
CA LEU A 303 -5.91 -9.70 -0.23
C LEU A 303 -5.71 -8.49 0.68
N LEU A 304 -6.29 -7.34 0.29
CA LEU A 304 -6.40 -6.15 1.11
C LEU A 304 -7.17 -6.45 2.40
N ASN A 305 -8.36 -7.05 2.27
CA ASN A 305 -9.16 -7.47 3.41
C ASN A 305 -8.40 -8.45 4.31
N TRP A 306 -7.72 -9.45 3.75
CA TRP A 306 -6.86 -10.36 4.52
C TRP A 306 -5.73 -9.61 5.26
N PHE A 307 -5.02 -8.72 4.57
CA PHE A 307 -3.93 -7.95 5.16
C PHE A 307 -4.43 -7.15 6.36
N ILE A 308 -5.54 -6.44 6.22
CA ILE A 308 -6.11 -5.59 7.28
C ILE A 308 -6.65 -6.46 8.42
N THR A 309 -7.48 -7.44 8.10
CA THR A 309 -8.25 -8.19 9.12
C THR A 309 -7.42 -9.28 9.81
N SER A 310 -6.28 -9.67 9.25
CA SER A 310 -5.48 -10.78 9.76
C SER A 310 -4.01 -10.41 10.01
N PHE A 311 -3.32 -9.85 9.01
CA PHE A 311 -1.89 -9.60 9.12
C PHE A 311 -1.56 -8.37 9.99
N MET A 312 -2.17 -7.22 9.68
CA MET A 312 -1.90 -5.94 10.32
C MET A 312 -2.20 -5.98 11.83
N LEU A 313 -3.32 -6.60 12.21
CA LEU A 313 -3.69 -6.79 13.62
C LEU A 313 -2.63 -7.58 14.40
N LYS A 314 -2.23 -8.74 13.87
CA LYS A 314 -1.19 -9.58 14.49
C LYS A 314 0.15 -8.86 14.55
N MET A 315 0.46 -8.05 13.53
CA MET A 315 1.66 -7.23 13.50
C MET A 315 1.67 -6.18 14.61
N LEU A 316 0.60 -5.40 14.78
CA LEU A 316 0.47 -4.39 15.83
C LEU A 316 0.60 -5.00 17.23
N GLN A 317 -0.07 -6.14 17.46
CA GLN A 317 0.04 -6.85 18.74
C GLN A 317 1.48 -7.33 19.02
N LYS A 318 2.16 -7.88 18.01
CA LYS A 318 3.57 -8.29 18.12
C LYS A 318 4.49 -7.09 18.36
N GLN A 319 4.23 -5.95 17.72
CA GLN A 319 5.01 -4.73 17.90
C GLN A 319 4.89 -4.23 19.34
N GLU A 320 3.68 -4.16 19.91
CA GLU A 320 3.50 -3.76 21.30
C GLU A 320 4.25 -4.69 22.27
N ALA A 321 4.15 -6.01 22.07
CA ALA A 321 4.84 -6.98 22.91
C ALA A 321 6.37 -6.85 22.81
N ARG A 322 6.91 -6.65 21.60
CA ARG A 322 8.35 -6.44 21.36
C ARG A 322 8.83 -5.15 21.99
N TYR A 323 8.07 -4.06 21.84
CA TYR A 323 8.37 -2.76 22.43
C TYR A 323 8.42 -2.84 23.96
N LYS A 324 7.39 -3.42 24.60
CA LYS A 324 7.39 -3.60 26.06
C LYS A 324 8.59 -4.39 26.55
N LYS A 325 8.94 -5.47 25.85
CA LYS A 325 10.12 -6.27 26.18
C LYS A 325 11.41 -5.45 26.04
N ALA A 326 11.57 -4.70 24.95
CA ALA A 326 12.75 -3.88 24.70
C ALA A 326 12.93 -2.77 25.75
N LYS A 327 11.82 -2.19 26.22
CA LYS A 327 11.83 -1.10 27.21
C LYS A 327 11.72 -1.58 28.66
N GLY A 328 11.61 -2.88 28.91
CA GLY A 328 11.42 -3.43 30.26
C GLY A 328 10.09 -3.07 30.92
N ILE A 329 9.03 -2.88 30.14
CA ILE A 329 7.68 -2.50 30.59
C ILE A 329 6.79 -3.75 30.82
N ALA A 330 7.40 -4.94 30.93
CA ALA A 330 6.70 -6.22 31.02
C ALA A 330 6.32 -6.59 32.45
#